data_AF-A0A4Q3VUL1-F1
#
_entry.id   AF-A0A4Q3VUL1-F1
#
_cell.length_a   1.000
_cell.length_b   1.000
_cell.length_c   1.000
_cell.angle_alpha   90.00
_cell.angle_beta   90.00
_cell.angle_gamma   90.00
#
_symmetry.space_group_name_H-M   'P 1'
#
loop_
_entity.id
_entity.type
_entity.pdbx_description
1 polymer ?
#
loop_
_entity_poly.entity_id
_entity_poly.type
_entity_poly.pdbx_seq_one_letter_code
_entity_poly.pdbx_strand_id
1 'polypeptide(L)'
;MKREPLFFALLALAPFALGQNSASDRAAFQRAEIQGTEVQVKTIAAFRGVVANQIMGFGLVTGLAGTGDTKRFLQTQRATINLMRAAGLDVDPTQSESKNVALVTVIAELPAFSTPGGRIDVTVSTIGDSTSLRGGTLIFAPLKYPGKDETFATAAGSISVGGFSASAVINADVLDAWFPPAPGVVDILKVEAEWLARTSPPTHAEGLQETIANVRGLPRASVLTGAGSSDLIYRLLPRWLSPSSRVLLPEPCYGEYAHLIETVIGATVDRMPGLDGLVDEWQKKISSGEYDLAVLVNPNNPTGEIIERRDIYEAANGRTRLLVDEAYMDYVSPSRSVEKEAAVLPNLVVIKSLSKGLALSGCRVAYAVGRDLEPFRSWTPPWNVSSFAQVAAIWALTDPDYYNPRYRETHALRKKLAQGLRKMGAEVREGINWVLVRVPDAEAVVLRARERELYLRNAGRTAPTLGNEWIRIAVKDERTQARMLQIFQAALGP
;
A
#
# COMPACT_ATOMS: atom_id res chain seq x y z
N MET A 1 -25.17 17.88 29.28
CA MET A 1 -26.43 17.58 28.58
C MET A 1 -26.10 16.88 27.28
N LYS A 2 -26.29 15.55 27.24
CA LYS A 2 -26.04 14.68 26.09
C LYS A 2 -27.27 14.70 25.17
N ARG A 3 -27.07 14.70 23.86
CA ARG A 3 -28.11 14.38 22.85
C ARG A 3 -27.60 13.20 22.03
N GLU A 4 -28.34 12.10 22.10
CA GLU A 4 -28.23 10.94 21.20
C GLU A 4 -29.11 11.19 19.95
N PRO A 5 -28.78 10.60 18.78
CA PRO A 5 -29.74 10.48 17.69
C PRO A 5 -30.26 9.04 17.54
N LEU A 6 -31.56 8.97 17.29
CA LEU A 6 -32.37 7.81 16.96
C LEU A 6 -31.84 7.05 15.74
N PHE A 7 -31.76 5.72 15.85
CA PHE A 7 -31.80 4.81 14.70
C PHE A 7 -32.72 3.64 15.03
N PHE A 8 -33.95 3.68 14.53
CA PHE A 8 -34.83 2.52 14.46
C PHE A 8 -35.78 2.63 13.26
N ALA A 9 -36.01 1.45 12.67
CA ALA A 9 -37.05 1.08 11.70
C ALA A 9 -36.78 1.36 10.20
N LEU A 10 -36.41 0.30 9.47
CA LEU A 10 -37.37 -0.38 8.58
C LEU A 10 -36.85 -1.76 8.15
N LEU A 11 -37.50 -2.79 8.70
CA LEU A 11 -37.40 -4.21 8.36
C LEU A 11 -38.73 -4.54 7.65
N ALA A 12 -38.67 -4.96 6.37
CA ALA A 12 -39.79 -5.60 5.69
C ALA A 12 -39.28 -6.54 4.58
N LEU A 13 -39.24 -7.82 4.95
CA LEU A 13 -39.43 -9.06 4.19
C LEU A 13 -39.53 -9.00 2.65
N ALA A 14 -38.67 -9.77 1.97
CA ALA A 14 -38.97 -10.42 0.69
C ALA A 14 -38.59 -11.92 0.78
N PRO A 15 -39.46 -12.85 0.35
CA PRO A 15 -39.21 -14.29 0.47
C PRO A 15 -38.31 -14.80 -0.66
N PHE A 16 -37.29 -15.57 -0.31
CA PHE A 16 -36.42 -16.27 -1.25
C PHE A 16 -37.21 -17.42 -1.92
N ALA A 17 -37.41 -17.31 -3.23
CA ALA A 17 -37.96 -18.37 -4.05
C ALA A 17 -36.90 -19.48 -4.26
N LEU A 18 -37.25 -20.72 -3.93
CA LEU A 18 -36.49 -21.92 -4.20
C LEU A 18 -36.40 -22.18 -5.72
N GLY A 19 -35.23 -21.95 -6.30
CA GLY A 19 -34.84 -22.42 -7.65
C GLY A 19 -34.06 -23.74 -7.54
N GLN A 20 -34.28 -24.65 -8.48
CA GLN A 20 -34.01 -26.09 -8.36
C GLN A 20 -32.53 -26.47 -8.46
N ASN A 21 -32.01 -27.17 -7.46
CA ASN A 21 -30.70 -27.84 -7.52
C ASN A 21 -30.75 -29.04 -8.47
N SER A 22 -29.75 -29.12 -9.36
CA SER A 22 -29.62 -30.15 -10.38
C SER A 22 -29.35 -31.53 -9.78
N ALA A 23 -29.74 -32.60 -10.49
CA ALA A 23 -29.50 -33.99 -10.05
C ALA A 23 -28.00 -34.31 -9.87
N SER A 24 -27.10 -33.58 -10.56
CA SER A 24 -25.66 -33.68 -10.39
C SER A 24 -25.17 -33.15 -9.04
N ASP A 25 -25.81 -32.11 -8.50
CA ASP A 25 -25.43 -31.54 -7.19
C ASP A 25 -25.81 -32.49 -6.05
N ARG A 26 -26.96 -33.15 -6.16
CA ARG A 26 -27.38 -34.18 -5.21
C ARG A 26 -26.46 -35.39 -5.23
N ALA A 27 -25.99 -35.82 -6.42
CA ALA A 27 -25.05 -36.93 -6.53
C ALA A 27 -23.66 -36.60 -5.99
N ALA A 28 -23.22 -35.34 -6.11
CA ALA A 28 -21.96 -34.87 -5.52
C ALA A 28 -22.04 -34.80 -3.99
N PHE A 29 -23.14 -34.31 -3.43
CA PHE A 29 -23.40 -34.32 -2.00
C PHE A 29 -23.51 -35.73 -1.43
N GLN A 30 -24.21 -36.64 -2.10
CA GLN A 30 -24.29 -38.05 -1.69
C GLN A 30 -22.93 -38.75 -1.77
N ARG A 31 -22.07 -38.44 -2.75
CA ARG A 31 -20.70 -38.97 -2.79
C ARG A 31 -19.86 -38.45 -1.63
N ALA A 32 -20.00 -37.18 -1.24
CA ALA A 32 -19.31 -36.61 -0.09
C ALA A 32 -19.81 -37.17 1.24
N GLU A 33 -21.11 -37.44 1.38
CA GLU A 33 -21.70 -38.11 2.55
C GLU A 33 -21.28 -39.58 2.66
N ILE A 34 -21.25 -40.32 1.55
CA ILE A 34 -20.86 -41.74 1.52
C ILE A 34 -19.35 -41.91 1.70
N GLN A 35 -18.53 -41.00 1.16
CA GLN A 35 -17.08 -41.04 1.31
C GLN A 35 -16.58 -40.55 2.66
N GLY A 36 -17.48 -40.04 3.52
CA GLY A 36 -17.26 -39.65 4.91
C GLY A 36 -15.82 -39.28 5.24
N THR A 37 -15.49 -37.99 5.32
CA THR A 37 -14.17 -37.58 5.80
C THR A 37 -13.94 -38.21 7.17
N GLU A 38 -12.94 -39.10 7.26
CA GLU A 38 -12.54 -39.73 8.51
C GLU A 38 -11.91 -38.66 9.40
N VAL A 39 -12.76 -37.96 10.13
CA VAL A 39 -12.32 -36.99 11.14
C VAL A 39 -12.21 -37.77 12.43
N GLN A 40 -10.98 -37.94 12.93
CA GLN A 40 -10.79 -38.56 14.23
C GLN A 40 -11.57 -37.75 15.27
N VAL A 41 -12.43 -38.39 16.06
CA VAL A 41 -13.27 -37.70 17.05
C VAL A 41 -12.45 -36.77 17.96
N LYS A 42 -11.17 -37.10 18.19
CA LYS A 42 -10.20 -36.28 18.93
C LYS A 42 -9.92 -34.88 18.34
N THR A 43 -10.17 -34.63 17.05
CA THR A 43 -9.94 -33.33 16.41
C THR A 43 -11.16 -32.41 16.45
N ILE A 44 -12.33 -32.91 16.86
CA ILE A 44 -13.59 -32.16 16.89
C ILE A 44 -14.31 -32.19 18.24
N ALA A 45 -13.80 -32.94 19.21
CA ALA A 45 -14.33 -33.01 20.57
C ALA A 45 -13.25 -32.70 21.60
N ALA A 46 -13.57 -31.82 22.56
CA ALA A 46 -12.74 -31.55 23.74
C ALA A 46 -13.45 -32.05 25.00
N PHE A 47 -12.70 -32.65 25.93
CA PHE A 47 -13.24 -33.08 27.22
C PHE A 47 -13.53 -31.87 28.10
N ARG A 48 -14.78 -31.77 28.58
CA ARG A 48 -15.20 -30.72 29.51
C ARG A 48 -14.43 -30.90 30.84
N GLY A 49 -13.57 -29.93 31.17
CA GLY A 49 -12.70 -29.97 32.36
C GLY A 49 -11.21 -30.19 32.07
N VAL A 50 -10.81 -30.36 30.81
CA VAL A 50 -9.40 -30.37 30.40
C VAL A 50 -8.89 -28.94 30.32
N VAL A 51 -8.06 -28.56 31.29
CA VAL A 51 -7.37 -27.26 31.30
C VAL A 51 -5.96 -27.48 30.75
N ALA A 52 -5.65 -26.79 29.66
CA ALA A 52 -4.29 -26.72 29.18
C ALA A 52 -3.47 -25.86 30.15
N ASN A 53 -2.26 -26.31 30.43
CA ASN A 53 -1.46 -25.74 31.49
C ASN A 53 -0.37 -24.86 30.91
N GLN A 54 -0.26 -23.63 31.39
CA GLN A 54 0.82 -22.74 30.96
C GLN A 54 2.09 -23.05 31.74
N ILE A 55 3.15 -23.32 30.97
CA ILE A 55 4.51 -23.40 31.49
C ILE A 55 5.30 -22.24 30.93
N MET A 56 6.20 -21.70 31.75
CA MET A 56 7.02 -20.55 31.38
C MET A 56 8.45 -20.70 31.87
N GLY A 57 9.35 -20.01 31.19
CA GLY A 57 10.75 -19.96 31.53
C GLY A 57 11.42 -18.71 30.99
N PHE A 58 12.69 -18.60 31.31
CA PHE A 58 13.56 -17.52 30.88
C PHE A 58 14.71 -18.11 30.08
N GLY A 59 15.12 -17.41 29.03
CA GLY A 59 16.21 -17.83 28.16
C GLY A 59 16.99 -16.66 27.59
N LEU A 60 18.09 -16.98 26.91
CA LEU A 60 18.89 -16.02 26.15
C LEU A 60 18.80 -16.32 24.67
N VAL A 61 18.52 -15.29 23.88
CA VAL A 61 18.62 -15.33 22.42
C VAL A 61 19.90 -14.64 22.00
N THR A 62 20.73 -15.33 21.21
CA THR A 62 22.02 -14.81 20.71
C THR A 62 22.04 -14.74 19.20
N GLY A 63 22.94 -13.93 18.63
CA GLY A 63 23.09 -13.78 17.17
C GLY A 63 22.18 -12.70 16.57
N LEU A 64 21.77 -11.72 17.38
CA LEU A 64 20.78 -10.71 17.03
C LEU A 64 21.29 -9.54 16.16
N ALA A 65 22.49 -9.64 15.57
CA ALA A 65 23.04 -8.69 14.59
C ALA A 65 22.86 -7.20 14.96
N GLY A 66 23.04 -6.85 16.24
CA GLY A 66 22.92 -5.48 16.73
C GLY A 66 21.53 -5.04 17.21
N THR A 67 20.54 -5.95 17.22
CA THR A 67 19.15 -5.70 17.68
C THR A 67 18.84 -6.23 19.08
N GLY A 68 19.82 -6.81 19.77
CA GLY A 68 19.71 -7.26 21.17
C GLY A 68 19.65 -6.11 22.19
N ASP A 69 19.61 -6.46 23.47
CA ASP A 69 19.41 -5.51 24.57
C ASP A 69 20.58 -4.50 24.67
N THR A 70 20.30 -3.29 25.15
CA THR A 70 21.36 -2.31 25.37
C THR A 70 22.10 -2.58 26.68
N LYS A 71 23.30 -1.99 26.85
CA LYS A 71 24.06 -2.05 28.10
C LYS A 71 23.30 -1.51 29.32
N ARG A 72 22.18 -0.83 29.12
CA ARG A 72 21.31 -0.31 30.20
C ARG A 72 20.52 -1.42 30.88
N PHE A 73 20.28 -2.54 30.19
CA PHE A 73 19.56 -3.67 30.74
C PHE A 73 20.53 -4.69 31.36
N LEU A 74 20.90 -4.43 32.62
CA LEU A 74 21.96 -5.14 33.36
C LEU A 74 21.67 -6.64 33.56
N GLN A 75 20.40 -7.04 33.53
CA GLN A 75 19.95 -8.41 33.69
C GLN A 75 20.44 -9.30 32.55
N THR A 76 20.40 -8.82 31.30
CA THR A 76 20.94 -9.56 30.14
C THR A 76 22.45 -9.73 30.22
N GLN A 77 23.17 -8.74 30.73
CA GLN A 77 24.62 -8.85 30.94
C GLN A 77 24.95 -9.91 32.00
N ARG A 78 24.27 -9.87 33.15
CA ARG A 78 24.47 -10.86 34.22
C ARG A 78 24.14 -12.28 33.76
N ALA A 79 23.05 -12.44 33.02
CA ALA A 79 22.64 -13.73 32.46
C ALA A 79 23.69 -14.27 31.47
N THR A 80 24.20 -13.41 30.58
CA THR A 80 25.25 -13.77 29.61
C THR A 80 26.55 -14.17 30.31
N ILE A 81 26.99 -13.42 31.33
CA ILE A 81 28.20 -13.74 32.10
C ILE A 81 28.06 -15.08 32.83
N ASN A 82 26.91 -15.32 33.47
CA ASN A 82 26.65 -16.58 34.15
C ASN A 82 26.66 -17.77 33.18
N LEU A 83 26.10 -17.59 31.97
CA LEU A 83 26.15 -18.60 30.92
C LEU A 83 27.59 -18.90 30.48
N MET A 84 28.40 -17.87 30.25
CA MET A 84 29.80 -18.04 29.83
C MET A 84 30.65 -18.71 30.91
N ARG A 85 30.45 -18.35 32.19
CA ARG A 85 31.12 -19.03 33.32
C ARG A 85 30.70 -20.49 33.46
N ALA A 86 29.42 -20.79 33.28
CA ALA A 86 28.93 -22.16 33.29
C ALA A 86 29.54 -23.00 32.15
N ALA A 87 29.94 -22.36 31.04
CA ALA A 87 30.68 -22.98 29.94
C ALA A 87 32.22 -23.03 30.18
N GLY A 88 32.71 -22.61 31.35
CA GLY A 88 34.14 -22.62 31.69
C GLY A 88 34.95 -21.48 31.07
N LEU A 89 34.31 -20.45 30.54
CA LEU A 89 34.98 -19.28 29.98
C LEU A 89 35.20 -18.22 31.07
N ASP A 90 36.42 -17.69 31.15
CA ASP A 90 36.75 -16.54 31.99
C ASP A 90 36.44 -15.25 31.20
N VAL A 91 35.56 -14.42 31.74
CA VAL A 91 34.98 -13.28 31.01
C VAL A 91 35.05 -12.02 31.85
N ASP A 92 35.71 -11.01 31.30
CA ASP A 92 35.72 -9.65 31.83
C ASP A 92 34.31 -9.02 31.71
N PRO A 93 33.66 -8.66 32.84
CA PRO A 93 32.32 -8.06 32.84
C PRO A 93 32.19 -6.78 31.99
N THR A 94 33.31 -6.12 31.68
CA THR A 94 33.34 -4.84 30.96
C THR A 94 33.33 -4.98 29.44
N GLN A 95 33.63 -6.16 28.90
CA GLN A 95 33.80 -6.41 27.45
C GLN A 95 32.60 -7.10 26.77
N SER A 96 31.51 -7.38 27.51
CA SER A 96 30.34 -8.04 26.92
C SER A 96 29.59 -7.15 25.92
N GLU A 97 29.49 -7.61 24.67
CA GLU A 97 28.73 -6.95 23.61
C GLU A 97 27.22 -7.09 23.85
N SER A 98 26.56 -6.02 24.33
CA SER A 98 25.17 -6.12 24.75
C SER A 98 24.18 -6.27 23.59
N LYS A 99 24.46 -5.70 22.40
CA LYS A 99 23.47 -5.64 21.30
C LYS A 99 23.35 -6.90 20.45
N ASN A 100 24.06 -7.98 20.78
CA ASN A 100 23.96 -9.25 20.05
C ASN A 100 23.22 -10.34 20.83
N VAL A 101 22.78 -10.02 22.05
CA VAL A 101 22.09 -10.94 22.97
C VAL A 101 20.85 -10.25 23.54
N ALA A 102 19.76 -10.99 23.72
CA ALA A 102 18.57 -10.52 24.42
C ALA A 102 18.09 -11.53 25.46
N LEU A 103 17.62 -11.04 26.60
CA LEU A 103 16.91 -11.85 27.59
C LEU A 103 15.44 -11.95 27.21
N VAL A 104 14.92 -13.17 27.19
CA VAL A 104 13.56 -13.47 26.72
C VAL A 104 12.78 -14.28 27.73
N THR A 105 11.46 -14.09 27.72
CA THR A 105 10.49 -15.02 28.31
C THR A 105 10.07 -16.01 27.25
N VAL A 106 9.95 -17.27 27.65
CA VAL A 106 9.43 -18.34 26.81
C VAL A 106 8.18 -18.90 27.48
N ILE A 107 7.06 -18.89 26.77
CA ILE A 107 5.78 -19.40 27.26
C ILE A 107 5.31 -20.49 26.32
N ALA A 108 4.81 -21.58 26.89
CA ALA A 108 4.21 -22.68 26.14
C ALA A 108 2.90 -23.11 26.81
N GLU A 109 1.96 -23.54 25.99
CA GLU A 109 0.75 -24.21 26.44
C GLU A 109 1.01 -25.72 26.38
N LEU A 110 0.97 -26.39 27.53
CA LEU A 110 1.16 -27.82 27.63
C LEU A 110 -0.23 -28.50 27.54
N PRO A 111 -0.53 -29.22 26.44
CA PRO A 111 -1.80 -29.92 26.30
C PRO A 111 -1.96 -30.98 27.38
N ALA A 112 -3.19 -31.27 27.78
CA ALA A 112 -3.45 -32.38 28.68
C ALA A 112 -3.03 -33.72 28.03
N PHE A 113 -2.58 -34.64 28.89
CA PHE A 113 -2.07 -35.96 28.49
C PHE A 113 -0.78 -35.92 27.64
N SER A 114 -0.02 -34.82 27.70
CA SER A 114 1.31 -34.76 27.07
C SER A 114 2.23 -35.85 27.63
N THR A 115 2.88 -36.61 26.74
CA THR A 115 3.84 -37.66 27.09
C THR A 115 5.28 -37.15 26.98
N PRO A 116 6.22 -37.62 27.83
CA PRO A 116 7.64 -37.32 27.69
C PRO A 116 8.16 -37.60 26.26
N GLY A 117 8.96 -36.68 25.73
CA GLY A 117 9.51 -36.75 24.37
C GLY A 117 8.65 -36.10 23.28
N GLY A 118 7.43 -35.64 23.60
CA GLY A 118 6.60 -34.85 22.70
C GLY A 118 7.20 -33.46 22.42
N ARG A 119 6.94 -32.90 21.24
CA ARG A 119 7.27 -31.51 20.90
C ARG A 119 6.07 -30.60 21.22
N ILE A 120 6.37 -29.40 21.70
CA ILE A 120 5.38 -28.35 21.99
C ILE A 120 5.83 -27.06 21.33
N ASP A 121 4.88 -26.26 20.87
CA ASP A 121 5.15 -24.92 20.36
C ASP A 121 5.37 -23.94 21.51
N VAL A 122 6.28 -22.98 21.30
CA VAL A 122 6.63 -21.99 22.31
C VAL A 122 6.58 -20.60 21.70
N THR A 123 6.11 -19.64 22.49
CA THR A 123 6.15 -18.22 22.17
C THR A 123 7.32 -17.58 22.91
N VAL A 124 8.15 -16.83 22.19
CA VAL A 124 9.32 -16.13 22.75
C VAL A 124 9.08 -14.63 22.68
N SER A 125 9.31 -13.94 23.79
CA SER A 125 9.12 -12.48 23.90
C SER A 125 10.29 -11.83 24.61
N THR A 126 10.69 -10.64 24.17
CA THR A 126 11.76 -9.87 24.82
C THR A 126 11.32 -9.40 26.20
N ILE A 127 12.25 -9.40 27.15
CA ILE A 127 12.05 -8.78 28.48
C ILE A 127 12.73 -7.41 28.53
N GLY A 128 13.85 -7.28 27.82
CA GLY A 128 14.63 -6.04 27.73
C GLY A 128 14.19 -5.12 26.60
N ASP A 129 15.10 -4.26 26.19
CA ASP A 129 14.92 -3.21 25.18
C ASP A 129 15.41 -3.62 23.78
N SER A 130 15.61 -4.92 23.54
CA SER A 130 15.84 -5.47 22.21
C SER A 130 14.74 -5.06 21.23
N THR A 131 15.15 -4.59 20.04
CA THR A 131 14.24 -4.11 19.00
C THR A 131 13.74 -5.22 18.08
N SER A 132 14.39 -6.38 18.09
CA SER A 132 14.04 -7.54 17.26
C SER A 132 14.73 -8.81 17.77
N LEU A 133 14.04 -9.95 17.66
CA LEU A 133 14.63 -11.29 17.88
C LEU A 133 15.01 -12.01 16.57
N ARG A 134 14.88 -11.33 15.43
CA ARG A 134 15.06 -11.92 14.09
C ARG A 134 16.49 -12.41 13.89
N GLY A 135 16.61 -13.63 13.35
CA GLY A 135 17.90 -14.26 13.08
C GLY A 135 18.63 -14.78 14.32
N GLY A 136 18.03 -14.60 15.51
CA GLY A 136 18.59 -15.10 16.75
C GLY A 136 18.30 -16.58 16.98
N THR A 137 19.10 -17.17 17.85
CA THR A 137 18.96 -18.55 18.34
C THR A 137 18.74 -18.53 19.84
N LEU A 138 17.66 -19.16 20.30
CA LEU A 138 17.44 -19.45 21.72
C LEU A 138 18.38 -20.57 22.14
N ILE A 139 19.32 -20.27 23.05
CA ILE A 139 20.33 -21.25 23.48
C ILE A 139 19.68 -22.39 24.26
N PHE A 140 18.95 -22.05 25.32
CA PHE A 140 18.26 -23.01 26.17
C PHE A 140 17.33 -22.27 27.13
N ALA A 141 16.11 -22.78 27.34
CA ALA A 141 15.15 -22.29 28.32
C ALA A 141 14.41 -23.46 28.99
N PRO A 142 14.59 -23.69 30.30
CA PRO A 142 13.77 -24.62 31.05
C PRO A 142 12.40 -24.00 31.34
N LEU A 143 11.32 -24.72 31.03
CA LEU A 143 9.93 -24.29 31.23
C LEU A 143 9.33 -25.00 32.44
N LYS A 144 8.82 -24.21 33.39
CA LYS A 144 8.25 -24.65 34.65
C LYS A 144 6.81 -24.18 34.80
N TYR A 145 6.06 -24.84 35.66
CA TYR A 145 4.79 -24.27 36.13
C TYR A 145 5.05 -23.09 37.07
N PRO A 146 4.23 -22.03 37.00
CA PRO A 146 4.25 -21.00 38.02
C PRO A 146 4.11 -21.60 39.43
N GLY A 147 5.08 -21.32 40.31
CA GLY A 147 5.07 -21.81 41.69
C GLY A 147 5.61 -23.22 41.92
N LYS A 148 6.17 -23.89 40.90
CA LYS A 148 6.87 -25.18 41.05
C LYS A 148 8.30 -25.09 40.51
N ASP A 149 9.23 -25.79 41.17
CA ASP A 149 10.65 -25.80 40.77
C ASP A 149 11.03 -26.89 39.78
N GLU A 150 10.11 -27.81 39.49
CA GLU A 150 10.29 -28.88 38.51
C GLU A 150 10.22 -28.35 37.07
N THR A 151 11.12 -28.81 36.21
CA THR A 151 11.13 -28.49 34.78
C THR A 151 10.29 -29.49 34.02
N PHE A 152 9.28 -29.01 33.31
CA PHE A 152 8.32 -29.83 32.58
C PHE A 152 8.63 -29.94 31.09
N ALA A 153 9.27 -28.92 30.52
CA ALA A 153 9.74 -28.93 29.15
C ALA A 153 10.99 -28.06 29.00
N THR A 154 11.69 -28.21 27.88
CA THR A 154 12.84 -27.37 27.51
C THR A 154 12.66 -26.84 26.11
N ALA A 155 13.03 -25.58 25.89
CA ALA A 155 12.99 -24.93 24.58
C ALA A 155 14.39 -24.47 24.15
N ALA A 156 14.74 -24.71 22.89
CA ALA A 156 15.97 -24.25 22.26
C ALA A 156 15.79 -24.24 20.73
N GLY A 157 16.58 -23.44 20.02
CA GLY A 157 16.61 -23.41 18.56
C GLY A 157 16.43 -22.02 17.95
N SER A 158 16.46 -21.97 16.63
CA SER A 158 16.35 -20.73 15.86
C SER A 158 14.99 -20.06 16.06
N ILE A 159 15.00 -18.74 16.27
CA ILE A 159 13.78 -17.95 16.42
C ILE A 159 13.20 -17.65 15.04
N SER A 160 11.97 -18.11 14.81
CA SER A 160 11.15 -17.67 13.69
C SER A 160 10.28 -16.50 14.14
N VAL A 161 10.54 -15.29 13.62
CA VAL A 161 9.65 -14.15 13.83
C VAL A 161 8.59 -14.20 12.72
N GLY A 162 7.38 -14.63 13.06
CA GLY A 162 6.22 -14.55 12.18
C GLY A 162 5.84 -13.09 11.98
N GLY A 163 6.45 -12.41 11.00
CA GLY A 163 6.15 -11.01 10.72
C GLY A 163 7.10 -10.38 9.73
N PHE A 164 6.55 -9.96 8.59
CA PHE A 164 7.21 -9.02 7.69
C PHE A 164 7.40 -7.69 8.45
N SER A 165 8.63 -7.32 8.80
CA SER A 165 8.87 -6.01 9.43
C SER A 165 8.84 -4.92 8.35
N ALA A 166 7.67 -4.33 8.14
CA ALA A 166 7.48 -3.20 7.23
C ALA A 166 8.35 -1.97 7.61
N SER A 167 8.89 -1.90 8.84
CA SER A 167 9.69 -0.77 9.32
C SER A 167 11.17 -0.80 8.94
N ALA A 168 11.68 -1.95 8.47
CA ALA A 168 13.07 -2.07 8.02
C ALA A 168 13.23 -1.55 6.57
N VAL A 169 12.25 -1.87 5.73
CA VAL A 169 12.19 -1.53 4.30
C VAL A 169 11.72 -0.09 4.09
N ILE A 170 12.47 0.67 3.27
CA ILE A 170 12.05 1.99 2.80
C ILE A 170 11.55 1.87 1.36
N ASN A 171 10.23 1.92 1.18
CA ASN A 171 9.58 1.86 -0.14
C ASN A 171 9.51 3.26 -0.79
N ALA A 172 10.60 3.72 -1.40
CA ALA A 172 10.64 5.03 -2.08
C ALA A 172 10.52 4.93 -3.61
N ASP A 173 10.25 3.74 -4.15
CA ASP A 173 10.06 3.46 -5.57
C ASP A 173 8.60 3.67 -6.04
N VAL A 174 7.66 3.48 -5.11
CA VAL A 174 6.23 3.76 -5.28
C VAL A 174 5.91 5.11 -4.66
N LEU A 175 5.18 5.94 -5.40
CA LEU A 175 4.84 7.32 -5.03
C LEU A 175 3.70 7.40 -4.00
N ASP A 176 3.67 6.53 -3.01
CA ASP A 176 2.64 6.55 -1.97
C ASP A 176 2.82 7.74 -1.01
N ALA A 177 1.73 8.15 -0.36
CA ALA A 177 1.82 9.14 0.71
C ALA A 177 2.73 8.64 1.83
N TRP A 178 3.56 9.54 2.37
CA TRP A 178 4.44 9.22 3.50
C TRP A 178 3.72 9.27 4.86
N PHE A 179 2.55 9.92 4.89
CA PHE A 179 1.69 10.08 6.06
C PHE A 179 0.54 9.05 6.02
N PRO A 180 -0.02 8.68 7.17
CA PRO A 180 -1.18 7.79 7.23
C PRO A 180 -2.45 8.49 6.71
N PRO A 181 -3.50 7.75 6.34
CA PRO A 181 -4.82 8.36 6.10
C PRO A 181 -5.33 9.08 7.35
N ALA A 182 -6.36 9.91 7.19
CA ALA A 182 -6.95 10.66 8.30
C ALA A 182 -7.31 9.73 9.48
N PRO A 183 -7.14 10.17 10.74
CA PRO A 183 -7.42 9.33 11.92
C PRO A 183 -8.82 8.69 11.87
N GLY A 184 -9.84 9.46 11.46
CA GLY A 184 -11.20 8.95 11.32
C GLY A 184 -11.32 7.78 10.33
N VAL A 185 -10.51 7.75 9.27
CA VAL A 185 -10.42 6.60 8.36
C VAL A 185 -9.85 5.37 9.06
N VAL A 186 -8.77 5.53 9.82
CA VAL A 186 -8.16 4.40 10.55
C VAL A 186 -9.12 3.86 11.61
N ASP A 187 -9.77 4.76 12.33
CA ASP A 187 -10.67 4.42 13.43
C ASP A 187 -11.91 3.68 12.91
N ILE A 188 -12.58 4.18 11.86
CA ILE A 188 -13.76 3.50 11.32
C ILE A 188 -13.41 2.13 10.75
N LEU A 189 -12.27 1.98 10.08
CA LEU A 189 -11.86 0.68 9.52
C LEU A 189 -11.52 -0.33 10.62
N LYS A 190 -11.05 0.11 11.79
CA LYS A 190 -10.80 -0.77 12.94
C LYS A 190 -12.09 -1.17 13.63
N VAL A 191 -12.99 -0.21 13.85
CA VAL A 191 -14.27 -0.44 14.55
C VAL A 191 -15.17 -1.36 13.74
N GLU A 192 -15.26 -1.12 12.42
CA GLU A 192 -16.19 -1.83 11.54
C GLU A 192 -15.55 -3.00 10.78
N ALA A 193 -14.31 -3.39 11.11
CA ALA A 193 -13.54 -4.37 10.33
C ALA A 193 -14.30 -5.69 10.08
N GLU A 194 -14.92 -6.24 11.13
CA GLU A 194 -15.67 -7.50 11.04
C GLU A 194 -16.91 -7.35 10.15
N TRP A 195 -17.63 -6.24 10.29
CA TRP A 195 -18.82 -5.97 9.50
C TRP A 195 -18.48 -5.73 8.02
N LEU A 196 -17.46 -4.91 7.74
CA LEU A 196 -16.99 -4.63 6.38
C LEU A 196 -16.47 -5.90 5.68
N ALA A 197 -15.93 -6.86 6.42
CA ALA A 197 -15.46 -8.12 5.87
C ALA A 197 -16.60 -9.09 5.49
N ARG A 198 -17.70 -9.11 6.25
CA ARG A 198 -18.83 -10.04 6.02
C ARG A 198 -19.96 -9.46 5.18
N THR A 199 -19.96 -8.15 4.92
CA THR A 199 -21.04 -7.46 4.20
C THR A 199 -20.61 -7.01 2.83
N SER A 200 -21.33 -7.47 1.80
CA SER A 200 -21.14 -7.04 0.42
C SER A 200 -21.31 -5.52 0.29
N PRO A 201 -20.45 -4.84 -0.49
CA PRO A 201 -20.58 -3.41 -0.69
C PRO A 201 -21.86 -3.05 -1.45
N PRO A 202 -22.29 -1.77 -1.42
CA PRO A 202 -23.23 -1.25 -2.41
C PRO A 202 -22.72 -1.50 -3.84
N THR A 203 -23.59 -2.04 -4.69
CA THR A 203 -23.26 -2.59 -6.02
C THR A 203 -22.47 -1.63 -6.90
N HIS A 204 -22.81 -0.35 -6.88
CA HIS A 204 -22.16 0.68 -7.69
C HIS A 204 -21.46 1.75 -6.85
N ALA A 205 -21.24 1.51 -5.56
CA ALA A 205 -20.65 2.47 -4.64
C ALA A 205 -21.44 3.80 -4.57
N GLU A 206 -22.75 3.72 -4.48
CA GLU A 206 -23.68 4.84 -4.53
C GLU A 206 -23.36 5.92 -3.49
N GLY A 207 -23.06 5.54 -2.26
CA GLY A 207 -22.67 6.48 -1.20
C GLY A 207 -21.34 7.18 -1.47
N LEU A 208 -20.38 6.48 -2.09
CA LEU A 208 -19.10 7.06 -2.50
C LEU A 208 -19.29 8.05 -3.66
N GLN A 209 -20.10 7.70 -4.67
CA GLN A 209 -20.41 8.61 -5.78
C GLN A 209 -21.06 9.90 -5.28
N GLU A 210 -22.00 9.80 -4.34
CA GLU A 210 -22.66 10.96 -3.73
C GLU A 210 -21.68 11.82 -2.92
N THR A 211 -20.81 11.19 -2.13
CA THR A 211 -19.79 11.92 -1.37
C THR A 211 -18.83 12.67 -2.31
N ILE A 212 -18.35 12.04 -3.37
CA ILE A 212 -17.50 12.68 -4.37
C ILE A 212 -18.24 13.85 -5.03
N ALA A 213 -19.48 13.63 -5.46
CA ALA A 213 -20.30 14.65 -6.10
C ALA A 213 -20.49 15.88 -5.19
N ASN A 214 -20.80 15.66 -3.92
CA ASN A 214 -21.00 16.73 -2.94
C ASN A 214 -19.70 17.47 -2.63
N VAL A 215 -18.61 16.75 -2.34
CA VAL A 215 -17.31 17.35 -1.98
C VAL A 215 -16.70 18.13 -3.15
N ARG A 216 -16.85 17.63 -4.38
CA ARG A 216 -16.26 18.26 -5.57
C ARG A 216 -17.19 19.27 -6.25
N GLY A 217 -18.47 19.28 -5.88
CA GLY A 217 -19.49 20.12 -6.51
C GLY A 217 -19.78 19.68 -7.95
N LEU A 218 -20.02 18.39 -8.15
CA LEU A 218 -20.26 17.76 -9.45
C LEU A 218 -21.67 17.13 -9.49
N PRO A 219 -22.31 17.03 -10.67
CA PRO A 219 -23.47 16.17 -10.83
C PRO A 219 -23.13 14.72 -10.50
N ARG A 220 -23.94 14.05 -9.67
CA ARG A 220 -23.72 12.62 -9.34
C ARG A 220 -23.61 11.74 -10.60
N ALA A 221 -24.44 12.02 -11.61
CA ALA A 221 -24.46 11.28 -12.87
C ALA A 221 -23.12 11.34 -13.63
N SER A 222 -22.33 12.40 -13.43
CA SER A 222 -21.02 12.55 -14.08
C SER A 222 -19.89 11.82 -13.36
N VAL A 223 -20.15 11.11 -12.25
CA VAL A 223 -19.12 10.42 -11.44
C VAL A 223 -19.20 8.92 -11.62
N LEU A 224 -18.10 8.28 -11.99
CA LEU A 224 -17.96 6.83 -12.10
C LEU A 224 -16.84 6.33 -11.19
N THR A 225 -17.14 5.47 -10.23
CA THR A 225 -16.15 4.92 -9.29
C THR A 225 -15.41 3.72 -9.90
N GLY A 226 -14.20 3.46 -9.42
CA GLY A 226 -13.39 2.33 -9.85
C GLY A 226 -12.41 1.83 -8.79
N ALA A 227 -11.96 0.58 -8.98
CA ALA A 227 -11.02 -0.12 -8.10
C ALA A 227 -9.56 0.38 -8.26
N GLY A 228 -9.38 1.69 -8.11
CA GLY A 228 -8.17 2.40 -8.50
C GLY A 228 -8.24 2.92 -9.94
N SER A 229 -7.31 3.81 -10.31
CA SER A 229 -7.30 4.42 -11.65
C SER A 229 -7.07 3.39 -12.75
N SER A 230 -6.31 2.32 -12.47
CA SER A 230 -6.09 1.21 -13.40
C SER A 230 -7.40 0.54 -13.84
N ASP A 231 -8.35 0.30 -12.92
CA ASP A 231 -9.67 -0.23 -13.30
C ASP A 231 -10.39 0.70 -14.28
N LEU A 232 -10.39 2.01 -13.99
CA LEU A 232 -11.02 2.99 -14.88
C LEU A 232 -10.34 3.03 -16.23
N ILE A 233 -9.00 3.07 -16.28
CA ILE A 233 -8.22 3.07 -17.52
C ILE A 233 -8.55 1.82 -18.36
N TYR A 234 -8.50 0.62 -17.76
CA TYR A 234 -8.80 -0.64 -18.45
C TYR A 234 -10.27 -0.82 -18.82
N ARG A 235 -11.19 -0.13 -18.15
CA ARG A 235 -12.63 -0.16 -18.45
C ARG A 235 -13.04 0.87 -19.50
N LEU A 236 -12.36 2.01 -19.56
CA LEU A 236 -12.68 3.12 -20.45
C LEU A 236 -12.03 2.95 -21.83
N LEU A 237 -10.71 2.77 -21.88
CA LEU A 237 -9.94 2.86 -23.14
C LEU A 237 -10.36 1.80 -24.19
N PRO A 238 -10.54 0.50 -23.85
CA PRO A 238 -10.95 -0.51 -24.83
C PRO A 238 -12.35 -0.30 -25.44
N ARG A 239 -13.14 0.63 -24.90
CA ARG A 239 -14.46 1.00 -25.43
C ARG A 239 -14.43 2.23 -26.31
N TRP A 240 -13.34 3.00 -26.22
CA TRP A 240 -13.13 4.19 -27.03
C TRP A 240 -12.20 3.95 -28.20
N LEU A 241 -11.31 2.97 -28.09
CA LEU A 241 -10.25 2.72 -29.05
C LEU A 241 -10.42 1.35 -29.70
N SER A 242 -9.91 1.26 -30.93
CA SER A 242 -9.73 0.03 -31.68
C SER A 242 -8.29 -0.02 -32.23
N PRO A 243 -7.85 -1.13 -32.84
CA PRO A 243 -6.54 -1.19 -33.48
C PRO A 243 -6.31 -0.14 -34.58
N SER A 244 -7.38 0.42 -35.16
CA SER A 244 -7.29 1.49 -36.16
C SER A 244 -7.21 2.89 -35.54
N SER A 245 -7.35 3.00 -34.22
CA SER A 245 -7.31 4.29 -33.55
C SER A 245 -5.90 4.88 -33.49
N ARG A 246 -5.83 6.21 -33.49
CA ARG A 246 -4.59 6.96 -33.31
C ARG A 246 -4.67 7.82 -32.05
N VAL A 247 -3.68 7.68 -31.18
CA VAL A 247 -3.64 8.33 -29.86
C VAL A 247 -2.43 9.24 -29.75
N LEU A 248 -2.63 10.49 -29.31
CA LEU A 248 -1.54 11.39 -28.94
C LEU A 248 -1.15 11.19 -27.47
N LEU A 249 0.13 10.94 -27.22
CA LEU A 249 0.66 10.73 -25.88
C LEU A 249 1.96 11.54 -25.65
N PRO A 250 1.95 12.56 -24.79
CA PRO A 250 3.17 13.20 -24.33
C PRO A 250 4.03 12.24 -23.49
N GLU A 251 5.33 12.20 -23.75
CA GLU A 251 6.32 11.40 -23.03
C GLU A 251 7.49 12.26 -22.53
N PRO A 252 8.05 11.96 -21.35
CA PRO A 252 7.76 10.82 -20.48
C PRO A 252 6.47 11.01 -19.67
N CYS A 253 5.65 9.96 -19.56
CA CYS A 253 4.45 9.95 -18.73
C CYS A 253 4.24 8.58 -18.03
N TYR A 254 3.05 8.33 -17.49
CA TYR A 254 2.71 7.06 -16.85
C TYR A 254 2.60 5.92 -17.88
N GLY A 255 3.59 5.03 -17.91
CA GLY A 255 3.75 4.00 -18.94
C GLY A 255 2.60 3.00 -19.11
N GLU A 256 1.65 2.93 -18.17
CA GLU A 256 0.46 2.08 -18.29
C GLU A 256 -0.41 2.44 -19.50
N TYR A 257 -0.46 3.74 -19.86
CA TYR A 257 -1.21 4.20 -21.02
C TYR A 257 -0.64 3.62 -22.32
N ALA A 258 0.67 3.78 -22.55
CA ALA A 258 1.33 3.22 -23.71
C ALA A 258 1.17 1.70 -23.78
N HIS A 259 1.37 1.01 -22.64
CA HIS A 259 1.18 -0.45 -22.57
C HIS A 259 -0.24 -0.88 -22.98
N LEU A 260 -1.28 -0.30 -22.37
CA LEU A 260 -2.66 -0.66 -22.70
C LEU A 260 -3.01 -0.32 -24.16
N ILE A 261 -2.62 0.85 -24.66
CA ILE A 261 -2.97 1.30 -26.00
C ILE A 261 -2.26 0.47 -27.07
N GLU A 262 -0.94 0.28 -26.95
CA GLU A 262 -0.14 -0.38 -28.00
C GLU A 262 -0.16 -1.91 -27.86
N THR A 263 -0.06 -2.43 -26.63
CA THR A 263 0.12 -3.89 -26.42
C THR A 263 -1.21 -4.61 -26.28
N VAL A 264 -2.18 -4.03 -25.56
CA VAL A 264 -3.45 -4.70 -25.26
C VAL A 264 -4.52 -4.38 -26.31
N ILE A 265 -4.67 -3.11 -26.70
CA ILE A 265 -5.65 -2.68 -27.70
C ILE A 265 -5.07 -2.80 -29.13
N GLY A 266 -3.77 -2.56 -29.31
CA GLY A 266 -3.12 -2.61 -30.62
C GLY A 266 -3.30 -1.34 -31.46
N ALA A 267 -3.62 -0.21 -30.82
CA ALA A 267 -3.77 1.08 -31.48
C ALA A 267 -2.42 1.80 -31.67
N THR A 268 -2.39 2.81 -32.54
CA THR A 268 -1.17 3.57 -32.82
C THR A 268 -1.00 4.71 -31.82
N VAL A 269 0.19 4.84 -31.21
CA VAL A 269 0.56 5.96 -30.34
C VAL A 269 1.55 6.89 -31.04
N ASP A 270 1.12 8.13 -31.26
CA ASP A 270 2.00 9.22 -31.63
C ASP A 270 2.58 9.84 -30.34
N ARG A 271 3.87 9.63 -30.17
CA ARG A 271 4.62 10.19 -29.04
C ARG A 271 5.04 11.62 -29.34
N MET A 272 4.96 12.48 -28.33
CA MET A 272 5.59 13.80 -28.38
C MET A 272 6.49 14.01 -27.16
N PRO A 273 7.57 14.80 -27.28
CA PRO A 273 8.39 15.17 -26.13
C PRO A 273 7.54 15.86 -25.05
N GLY A 274 8.06 15.88 -23.82
CA GLY A 274 7.36 16.34 -22.62
C GLY A 274 6.69 17.70 -22.76
N LEU A 275 5.79 18.02 -21.84
CA LEU A 275 4.88 19.16 -21.98
C LEU A 275 5.55 20.51 -21.66
N ASP A 276 6.76 20.50 -21.09
CA ASP A 276 7.54 21.70 -20.79
C ASP A 276 7.82 22.54 -22.04
N GLY A 277 7.22 23.74 -22.10
CA GLY A 277 7.38 24.69 -23.20
C GLY A 277 6.71 24.29 -24.52
N LEU A 278 5.99 23.16 -24.59
CA LEU A 278 5.37 22.66 -25.82
C LEU A 278 3.84 22.79 -25.85
N VAL A 279 3.28 23.73 -25.07
CA VAL A 279 1.82 23.89 -24.93
C VAL A 279 1.14 24.09 -26.28
N ASP A 280 1.65 25.04 -27.05
CA ASP A 280 1.10 25.38 -28.37
C ASP A 280 1.19 24.19 -29.35
N GLU A 281 2.25 23.36 -29.24
CA GLU A 281 2.44 22.22 -30.14
C GLU A 281 1.43 21.10 -29.89
N TRP A 282 1.22 20.73 -28.62
CA TRP A 282 0.24 19.69 -28.31
C TRP A 282 -1.18 20.18 -28.54
N GLN A 283 -1.49 21.43 -28.20
CA GLN A 283 -2.81 22.01 -28.49
C GLN A 283 -3.10 22.00 -30.00
N LYS A 284 -2.12 22.36 -30.83
CA LYS A 284 -2.24 22.31 -32.29
C LYS A 284 -2.47 20.89 -32.80
N LYS A 285 -1.73 19.90 -32.26
CA LYS A 285 -1.90 18.48 -32.62
C LYS A 285 -3.26 17.94 -32.22
N ILE A 286 -3.74 18.26 -31.01
CA ILE A 286 -5.08 17.85 -30.55
C ILE A 286 -6.15 18.51 -31.41
N SER A 287 -5.96 19.78 -31.77
CA SER A 287 -6.93 20.53 -32.57
C SER A 287 -6.94 20.14 -34.06
N SER A 288 -5.96 19.37 -34.54
CA SER A 288 -5.93 18.92 -35.94
C SER A 288 -7.07 17.96 -36.29
N GLY A 289 -7.61 17.27 -35.29
CA GLY A 289 -8.65 16.25 -35.46
C GLY A 289 -8.14 14.93 -36.04
N GLU A 290 -6.81 14.72 -36.10
CA GLU A 290 -6.19 13.48 -36.56
C GLU A 290 -6.19 12.35 -35.53
N TYR A 291 -6.53 12.67 -34.28
CA TYR A 291 -6.45 11.75 -33.14
C TYR A 291 -7.83 11.43 -32.58
N ASP A 292 -8.08 10.15 -32.31
CA ASP A 292 -9.30 9.70 -31.62
C ASP A 292 -9.26 10.02 -30.13
N LEU A 293 -8.05 10.02 -29.55
CA LEU A 293 -7.80 10.28 -28.14
C LEU A 293 -6.47 11.03 -27.97
N ALA A 294 -6.40 11.93 -27.01
CA ALA A 294 -5.16 12.38 -26.41
C ALA A 294 -5.21 12.15 -24.89
N VAL A 295 -4.10 11.64 -24.34
CA VAL A 295 -3.98 11.39 -22.89
C VAL A 295 -3.00 12.38 -22.29
N LEU A 296 -3.46 13.15 -21.31
CA LEU A 296 -2.67 14.15 -20.60
C LEU A 296 -2.56 13.75 -19.13
N VAL A 297 -1.35 13.47 -18.63
CA VAL A 297 -1.13 13.24 -17.20
C VAL A 297 -0.80 14.57 -16.53
N ASN A 298 -1.66 15.07 -15.64
CA ASN A 298 -1.55 16.40 -15.06
C ASN A 298 -1.91 16.44 -13.56
N PRO A 299 -0.96 16.67 -12.63
CA PRO A 299 0.47 16.86 -12.88
C PRO A 299 1.16 15.64 -13.47
N ASN A 300 2.16 15.87 -14.33
CA ASN A 300 2.83 14.79 -15.04
C ASN A 300 3.69 13.93 -14.10
N ASN A 301 3.62 12.63 -14.30
CA ASN A 301 4.53 11.66 -13.70
C ASN A 301 5.35 11.02 -14.84
N PRO A 302 6.67 11.22 -14.90
CA PRO A 302 7.55 11.53 -13.76
C PRO A 302 8.05 12.98 -13.64
N THR A 303 7.77 13.88 -14.58
CA THR A 303 8.46 15.19 -14.61
C THR A 303 7.99 16.17 -13.54
N GLY A 304 6.75 16.05 -13.05
CA GLY A 304 6.14 17.00 -12.12
C GLY A 304 5.55 18.24 -12.79
N GLU A 305 5.64 18.35 -14.12
CA GLU A 305 5.07 19.46 -14.89
C GLU A 305 3.57 19.56 -14.70
N ILE A 306 3.05 20.79 -14.72
CA ILE A 306 1.64 21.08 -14.56
C ILE A 306 1.18 21.84 -15.81
N ILE A 307 0.18 21.30 -16.49
CA ILE A 307 -0.54 22.01 -17.55
C ILE A 307 -1.56 22.93 -16.89
N GLU A 308 -1.65 24.18 -17.35
CA GLU A 308 -2.65 25.11 -16.84
C GLU A 308 -4.06 24.67 -17.26
N ARG A 309 -5.01 24.86 -16.33
CA ARG A 309 -6.43 24.50 -16.51
C ARG A 309 -7.02 25.09 -17.79
N ARG A 310 -6.67 26.34 -18.10
CA ARG A 310 -7.11 27.05 -19.32
C ARG A 310 -6.67 26.31 -20.58
N ASP A 311 -5.43 25.87 -20.64
CA ASP A 311 -4.87 25.29 -21.86
C ASP A 311 -5.49 23.92 -22.15
N ILE A 312 -5.78 23.13 -21.10
CA ILE A 312 -6.57 21.89 -21.21
C ILE A 312 -8.00 22.20 -21.67
N TYR A 313 -8.65 23.20 -21.08
CA TYR A 313 -10.00 23.61 -21.47
C TYR A 313 -10.07 24.03 -22.95
N GLU A 314 -9.10 24.81 -23.43
CA GLU A 314 -9.02 25.22 -24.83
C GLU A 314 -8.87 24.01 -25.76
N ALA A 315 -7.99 23.07 -25.42
CA ALA A 315 -7.84 21.84 -26.18
C ALA A 315 -9.10 20.95 -26.16
N ALA A 316 -9.85 20.98 -25.06
CA ALA A 316 -11.11 20.25 -24.92
C ALA A 316 -12.23 20.84 -25.79
N ASN A 317 -12.08 22.00 -26.42
CA ASN A 317 -13.07 22.51 -27.37
C ASN A 317 -12.95 21.87 -28.77
N GLY A 318 -11.92 21.05 -29.01
CA GLY A 318 -11.71 20.34 -30.27
C GLY A 318 -12.59 19.09 -30.45
N ARG A 319 -12.33 18.33 -31.53
CA ARG A 319 -13.03 17.05 -31.81
C ARG A 319 -12.40 15.85 -31.12
N THR A 320 -11.09 15.88 -30.87
CA THR A 320 -10.35 14.80 -30.22
C THR A 320 -10.84 14.62 -28.79
N ARG A 321 -11.03 13.36 -28.37
CA ARG A 321 -11.33 13.04 -26.97
C ARG A 321 -10.10 13.29 -26.12
N LEU A 322 -10.28 13.91 -24.97
CA LEU A 322 -9.25 14.12 -23.96
C LEU A 322 -9.50 13.26 -22.75
N LEU A 323 -8.48 12.51 -22.34
CA LEU A 323 -8.41 11.88 -21.04
C LEU A 323 -7.33 12.58 -20.22
N VAL A 324 -7.73 13.21 -19.12
CA VAL A 324 -6.81 13.89 -18.20
C VAL A 324 -6.67 13.07 -16.92
N ASP A 325 -5.47 12.57 -16.66
CA ASP A 325 -5.13 11.86 -15.42
C ASP A 325 -4.66 12.85 -14.36
N GLU A 326 -5.51 13.09 -13.36
CA GLU A 326 -5.30 14.03 -12.27
C GLU A 326 -4.93 13.34 -10.95
N ALA A 327 -4.24 12.20 -10.99
CA ALA A 327 -3.86 11.43 -9.81
C ALA A 327 -3.10 12.23 -8.72
N TYR A 328 -2.43 13.32 -9.08
CA TYR A 328 -1.64 14.16 -8.15
C TYR A 328 -2.24 15.55 -7.91
N MET A 329 -3.41 15.87 -8.49
CA MET A 329 -3.97 17.23 -8.47
C MET A 329 -4.33 17.73 -7.06
N ASP A 330 -4.66 16.83 -6.13
CA ASP A 330 -4.96 17.18 -4.74
C ASP A 330 -3.75 17.82 -4.01
N TYR A 331 -2.52 17.45 -4.36
CA TYR A 331 -1.31 18.07 -3.79
C TYR A 331 -1.08 19.50 -4.30
N VAL A 332 -1.67 19.88 -5.44
CA VAL A 332 -1.44 21.18 -6.09
C VAL A 332 -2.52 22.16 -5.66
N SER A 333 -3.73 21.99 -6.20
CA SER A 333 -4.91 22.78 -5.85
C SER A 333 -6.13 22.21 -6.57
N PRO A 334 -7.26 22.00 -5.87
CA PRO A 334 -8.53 21.66 -6.53
C PRO A 334 -8.96 22.68 -7.59
N SER A 335 -8.56 23.95 -7.47
CA SER A 335 -8.93 24.99 -8.45
C SER A 335 -8.25 24.84 -9.82
N ARG A 336 -7.16 24.07 -9.90
CA ARG A 336 -6.44 23.76 -11.15
C ARG A 336 -6.99 22.53 -11.88
N SER A 337 -7.86 21.76 -11.24
CA SER A 337 -8.53 20.61 -11.84
C SER A 337 -9.48 21.03 -12.96
N VAL A 338 -9.58 20.21 -14.01
CA VAL A 338 -10.59 20.33 -15.07
C VAL A 338 -11.81 19.40 -14.85
N GLU A 339 -11.98 18.84 -13.65
CA GLU A 339 -13.07 17.88 -13.37
C GLU A 339 -14.47 18.49 -13.53
N LYS A 340 -14.62 19.81 -13.32
CA LYS A 340 -15.90 20.50 -13.52
C LYS A 340 -16.22 20.67 -15.00
N GLU A 341 -15.22 20.96 -15.82
CA GLU A 341 -15.31 20.99 -17.28
C GLU A 341 -15.63 19.61 -17.83
N ALA A 342 -15.00 18.55 -17.30
CA ALA A 342 -15.26 17.17 -17.72
C ALA A 342 -16.72 16.76 -17.48
N ALA A 343 -17.38 17.29 -16.45
CA ALA A 343 -18.79 17.03 -16.19
C ALA A 343 -19.74 17.60 -17.26
N VAL A 344 -19.28 18.56 -18.09
CA VAL A 344 -20.12 19.27 -19.07
C VAL A 344 -19.65 19.11 -20.53
N LEU A 345 -18.35 18.98 -20.76
CA LEU A 345 -17.77 18.83 -22.09
C LEU A 345 -17.85 17.36 -22.55
N PRO A 346 -18.41 17.06 -23.74
CA PRO A 346 -18.68 15.68 -24.18
C PRO A 346 -17.42 14.89 -24.54
N ASN A 347 -16.32 15.57 -24.84
CA ASN A 347 -15.05 14.98 -25.25
C ASN A 347 -13.99 15.00 -24.15
N LEU A 348 -14.29 15.46 -22.93
CA LEU A 348 -13.33 15.51 -21.83
C LEU A 348 -13.72 14.54 -20.72
N VAL A 349 -12.78 13.69 -20.32
CA VAL A 349 -12.89 12.81 -19.16
C VAL A 349 -11.69 13.02 -18.25
N VAL A 350 -11.94 13.11 -16.95
CA VAL A 350 -10.89 13.20 -15.92
C VAL A 350 -10.87 11.92 -15.11
N ILE A 351 -9.69 11.37 -14.81
CA ILE A 351 -9.51 10.28 -13.84
C ILE A 351 -8.76 10.83 -12.63
N LYS A 352 -9.26 10.55 -11.42
CA LYS A 352 -8.62 10.92 -10.16
C LYS A 352 -8.43 9.72 -9.27
N SER A 353 -7.23 9.59 -8.73
CA SER A 353 -6.85 8.51 -7.82
C SER A 353 -6.90 8.99 -6.38
N LEU A 354 -7.51 8.20 -5.49
CA LEU A 354 -7.47 8.47 -4.05
C LEU A 354 -6.23 7.82 -3.39
N SER A 355 -5.39 7.14 -4.17
CA SER A 355 -4.20 6.44 -3.68
C SER A 355 -3.13 7.39 -3.16
N LYS A 356 -3.06 8.61 -3.70
CA LYS A 356 -1.93 9.53 -3.54
C LYS A 356 -2.23 10.61 -2.52
N GLY A 357 -3.06 11.60 -2.85
CA GLY A 357 -3.39 12.70 -1.93
C GLY A 357 -4.01 12.21 -0.62
N LEU A 358 -4.90 11.21 -0.70
CA LEU A 358 -5.67 10.75 0.46
C LEU A 358 -5.02 9.59 1.25
N ALA A 359 -3.81 9.16 0.87
CA ALA A 359 -3.08 8.05 1.49
C ALA A 359 -3.84 6.70 1.48
N LEU A 360 -4.67 6.45 0.45
CA LEU A 360 -5.48 5.22 0.32
C LEU A 360 -4.94 4.25 -0.75
N SER A 361 -3.62 4.18 -0.93
CA SER A 361 -3.01 3.35 -1.99
C SER A 361 -3.40 1.88 -1.87
N GLY A 362 -3.41 1.32 -0.64
CA GLY A 362 -3.84 -0.06 -0.40
C GLY A 362 -5.35 -0.30 -0.58
N CYS A 363 -6.19 0.74 -0.55
CA CYS A 363 -7.64 0.60 -0.66
C CYS A 363 -8.12 0.43 -2.11
N ARG A 364 -7.29 0.76 -3.11
CA ARG A 364 -7.63 0.63 -4.54
C ARG A 364 -8.94 1.35 -4.87
N VAL A 365 -8.97 2.67 -4.72
CA VAL A 365 -10.14 3.50 -5.01
C VAL A 365 -9.79 4.73 -5.83
N ALA A 366 -10.62 4.99 -6.84
CA ALA A 366 -10.52 6.11 -7.77
C ALA A 366 -11.89 6.47 -8.32
N TYR A 367 -11.97 7.58 -9.04
CA TYR A 367 -13.16 7.97 -9.78
C TYR A 367 -12.80 8.61 -11.12
N ALA A 368 -13.70 8.50 -12.08
CA ALA A 368 -13.69 9.28 -13.30
C ALA A 368 -14.82 10.31 -13.27
N VAL A 369 -14.60 11.44 -13.91
CA VAL A 369 -15.59 12.49 -14.14
C VAL A 369 -15.75 12.70 -15.64
N GLY A 370 -16.99 12.68 -16.12
CA GLY A 370 -17.31 12.84 -17.53
C GLY A 370 -18.80 13.04 -17.73
N ARG A 371 -19.19 13.80 -18.75
CA ARG A 371 -20.60 14.02 -19.10
C ARG A 371 -21.33 12.72 -19.45
N ASP A 372 -20.73 11.90 -20.31
CA ASP A 372 -21.38 10.74 -20.94
C ASP A 372 -20.79 9.40 -20.44
N LEU A 373 -20.87 9.16 -19.13
CA LEU A 373 -20.34 7.95 -18.49
C LEU A 373 -21.34 6.79 -18.33
N GLU A 374 -22.62 7.00 -18.67
CA GLU A 374 -23.68 6.00 -18.47
C GLU A 374 -23.40 4.65 -19.16
N PRO A 375 -22.90 4.60 -20.42
CA PRO A 375 -22.56 3.33 -21.06
C PRO A 375 -21.61 2.49 -20.19
N PHE A 376 -20.64 3.13 -19.54
CA PHE A 376 -19.66 2.45 -18.69
C PHE A 376 -20.25 1.81 -17.44
N ARG A 377 -21.35 2.36 -16.91
CA ARG A 377 -22.04 1.79 -15.74
C ARG A 377 -22.60 0.41 -16.05
N SER A 378 -23.17 0.24 -17.24
CA SER A 378 -23.85 -1.00 -17.65
C SER A 378 -22.95 -2.24 -17.68
N TRP A 379 -21.65 -2.07 -17.90
CA TRP A 379 -20.67 -3.16 -17.90
C TRP A 379 -19.66 -3.06 -16.74
N THR A 380 -19.90 -2.16 -15.79
CA THR A 380 -19.14 -2.17 -14.55
C THR A 380 -19.57 -3.39 -13.75
N PRO A 381 -18.67 -4.30 -13.38
CA PRO A 381 -19.04 -5.42 -12.53
C PRO A 381 -19.71 -4.93 -11.24
N PRO A 382 -20.75 -5.61 -10.76
CA PRO A 382 -21.29 -5.32 -9.44
C PRO A 382 -20.18 -5.48 -8.39
N TRP A 383 -20.18 -4.62 -7.37
CA TRP A 383 -19.23 -4.67 -6.24
C TRP A 383 -17.77 -4.39 -6.62
N ASN A 384 -17.52 -3.66 -7.70
CA ASN A 384 -16.15 -3.38 -8.18
C ASN A 384 -15.27 -2.66 -7.13
N VAL A 385 -15.85 -1.84 -6.25
CA VAL A 385 -15.14 -1.18 -5.14
C VAL A 385 -15.57 -1.81 -3.81
N SER A 386 -14.60 -2.33 -3.05
CA SER A 386 -14.85 -3.02 -1.78
C SER A 386 -15.43 -2.11 -0.69
N SER A 387 -16.13 -2.69 0.30
CA SER A 387 -16.71 -1.93 1.43
C SER A 387 -15.64 -1.17 2.20
N PHE A 388 -14.47 -1.78 2.44
CA PHE A 388 -13.31 -1.11 3.04
C PHE A 388 -12.88 0.12 2.25
N ALA A 389 -12.81 0.00 0.92
CA ALA A 389 -12.38 1.08 0.05
C ALA A 389 -13.41 2.22 -0.02
N GLN A 390 -14.70 1.89 -0.10
CA GLN A 390 -15.78 2.87 -0.10
C GLN A 390 -15.81 3.68 1.20
N VAL A 391 -15.81 3.01 2.35
CA VAL A 391 -15.84 3.68 3.66
C VAL A 391 -14.58 4.52 3.88
N ALA A 392 -13.40 3.99 3.59
CA ALA A 392 -12.16 4.75 3.72
C ALA A 392 -12.16 6.02 2.85
N ALA A 393 -12.62 5.91 1.61
CA ALA A 393 -12.70 7.03 0.69
C ALA A 393 -13.69 8.11 1.14
N ILE A 394 -14.87 7.71 1.64
CA ILE A 394 -15.90 8.66 2.12
C ILE A 394 -15.36 9.49 3.30
N TRP A 395 -14.74 8.83 4.27
CA TRP A 395 -14.14 9.51 5.42
C TRP A 395 -12.94 10.38 5.02
N ALA A 396 -12.10 9.91 4.11
CA ALA A 396 -10.96 10.69 3.65
C ALA A 396 -11.37 11.95 2.86
N LEU A 397 -12.37 11.83 1.98
CA LEU A 397 -12.85 12.95 1.15
C LEU A 397 -13.48 14.07 1.97
N THR A 398 -13.97 13.76 3.17
CA THR A 398 -14.67 14.70 4.06
C THR A 398 -13.79 15.34 5.12
N ASP A 399 -12.47 15.08 5.10
CA ASP A 399 -11.50 15.64 6.05
C ASP A 399 -10.37 16.45 5.37
N PRO A 400 -10.69 17.55 4.65
CA PRO A 400 -9.66 18.38 4.03
C PRO A 400 -8.73 19.05 5.05
N ASP A 401 -9.18 19.22 6.30
CA ASP A 401 -8.40 19.84 7.37
C ASP A 401 -7.21 18.98 7.80
N TYR A 402 -7.35 17.64 7.74
CA TYR A 402 -6.23 16.73 7.90
C TYR A 402 -5.25 16.77 6.72
N TYR A 403 -5.76 16.72 5.48
CA TYR A 403 -4.91 16.53 4.30
C TYR A 403 -4.20 17.79 3.81
N ASN A 404 -4.83 18.97 3.89
CA ASN A 404 -4.23 20.23 3.42
C ASN A 404 -2.87 20.55 4.08
N PRO A 405 -2.70 20.41 5.42
CA PRO A 405 -1.39 20.51 6.06
C PRO A 405 -0.38 19.47 5.56
N ARG A 406 -0.82 18.22 5.32
CA ARG A 406 0.04 17.13 4.83
C ARG A 406 0.58 17.41 3.42
N TYR A 407 -0.19 18.08 2.56
CA TYR A 407 0.30 18.51 1.25
C TYR A 407 1.40 19.56 1.37
N ARG A 408 1.20 20.59 2.21
CA ARG A 408 2.22 21.62 2.46
C ARG A 408 3.51 21.03 3.04
N GLU A 409 3.36 20.10 3.97
CA GLU A 409 4.48 19.38 4.57
C GLU A 409 5.21 18.51 3.55
N THR A 410 4.48 17.82 2.67
CA THR A 410 5.06 17.05 1.57
C THR A 410 5.89 17.94 0.63
N HIS A 411 5.42 19.14 0.28
CA HIS A 411 6.19 20.09 -0.52
C HIS A 411 7.45 20.57 0.19
N ALA A 412 7.39 20.80 1.50
CA ALA A 412 8.56 21.18 2.30
C ALA A 412 9.58 20.02 2.38
N LEU A 413 9.12 18.79 2.60
CA LEU A 413 9.95 17.59 2.65
C LEU A 413 10.59 17.30 1.28
N ARG A 414 9.85 17.48 0.17
CA ARG A 414 10.40 17.39 -1.20
C ARG A 414 11.57 18.34 -1.39
N LYS A 415 11.42 19.61 -0.98
CA LYS A 415 12.50 20.61 -1.08
C LYS A 415 13.72 20.19 -0.25
N LYS A 416 13.51 19.68 0.98
CA LYS A 416 14.58 19.17 1.83
C LYS A 416 15.31 17.99 1.19
N LEU A 417 14.58 17.01 0.65
CA LEU A 417 15.15 15.86 -0.07
C LEU A 417 15.98 16.30 -1.27
N ALA A 418 15.41 17.19 -2.10
CA ALA A 418 16.07 17.71 -3.28
C ALA A 418 17.38 18.44 -2.90
N GLN A 419 17.36 19.25 -1.84
CA GLN A 419 18.56 19.90 -1.32
C GLN A 419 19.60 18.90 -0.80
N GLY A 420 19.16 17.84 -0.11
CA GLY A 420 20.03 16.76 0.36
C GLY A 420 20.76 16.06 -0.78
N LEU A 421 20.06 15.73 -1.85
CA LEU A 421 20.62 15.12 -3.05
C LEU A 421 21.53 16.07 -3.83
N ARG A 422 21.15 17.35 -3.97
CA ARG A 422 22.00 18.38 -4.63
C ARG A 422 23.33 18.59 -3.91
N LYS A 423 23.36 18.48 -2.56
CA LYS A 423 24.61 18.54 -1.78
C LYS A 423 25.57 17.38 -2.07
N MET A 424 25.08 16.28 -2.65
CA MET A 424 25.89 15.15 -3.10
C MET A 424 26.42 15.35 -4.54
N GLY A 425 26.15 16.50 -5.17
CA GLY A 425 26.55 16.81 -6.54
C GLY A 425 25.60 16.30 -7.62
N ALA A 426 24.43 15.76 -7.25
CA ALA A 426 23.48 15.21 -8.22
C ALA A 426 22.59 16.30 -8.85
N GLU A 427 22.28 16.16 -10.15
CA GLU A 427 21.22 16.94 -10.81
C GLU A 427 19.85 16.46 -10.30
N VAL A 428 19.01 17.39 -9.84
CA VAL A 428 17.71 17.05 -9.22
C VAL A 428 16.59 17.92 -9.76
N ARG A 429 15.54 17.28 -10.25
CA ARG A 429 14.26 17.89 -10.64
C ARG A 429 13.19 17.51 -9.62
N GLU A 430 12.37 18.49 -9.23
CA GLU A 430 11.32 18.29 -8.22
C GLU A 430 10.01 17.90 -8.90
N GLY A 431 9.42 16.78 -8.44
CA GLY A 431 8.09 16.33 -8.84
C GLY A 431 7.00 16.88 -7.92
N ILE A 432 5.89 16.13 -7.76
CA ILE A 432 4.85 16.50 -6.78
C ILE A 432 5.16 15.97 -5.39
N ASN A 433 5.04 14.65 -5.17
CA ASN A 433 5.45 13.97 -3.93
C ASN A 433 6.71 13.10 -4.14
N TRP A 434 7.57 13.51 -5.08
CA TRP A 434 8.83 12.85 -5.40
C TRP A 434 9.87 13.83 -5.92
N VAL A 435 11.07 13.31 -6.15
CA VAL A 435 12.15 13.96 -6.90
C VAL A 435 12.66 13.00 -7.98
N LEU A 436 13.17 13.56 -9.07
CA LEU A 436 13.99 12.88 -10.05
C LEU A 436 15.45 13.27 -9.81
N VAL A 437 16.32 12.29 -9.66
CA VAL A 437 17.76 12.49 -9.49
C VAL A 437 18.52 11.81 -10.61
N ARG A 438 19.44 12.55 -11.24
CA ARG A 438 20.29 12.01 -12.29
C ARG A 438 21.52 11.34 -11.70
N VAL A 439 21.84 10.15 -12.20
CA VAL A 439 23.03 9.37 -11.87
C VAL A 439 23.58 8.72 -13.15
N PRO A 440 24.87 8.34 -13.20
CA PRO A 440 25.44 7.71 -14.39
C PRO A 440 24.80 6.37 -14.77
N ASP A 441 24.41 5.57 -13.77
CA ASP A 441 23.74 4.28 -13.96
C ASP A 441 22.67 4.08 -12.89
N ALA A 442 21.41 4.36 -13.26
CA ALA A 442 20.28 4.28 -12.36
C ALA A 442 20.03 2.85 -11.88
N GLU A 443 20.20 1.87 -12.76
CA GLU A 443 19.95 0.46 -12.44
C GLU A 443 20.94 -0.06 -11.39
N ALA A 444 22.23 0.21 -11.58
CA ALA A 444 23.25 -0.21 -10.63
C ALA A 444 23.03 0.42 -9.23
N VAL A 445 22.71 1.72 -9.19
CA VAL A 445 22.41 2.42 -7.93
C VAL A 445 21.16 1.88 -7.26
N VAL A 446 20.08 1.59 -8.02
CA VAL A 446 18.85 0.99 -7.49
C VAL A 446 19.13 -0.39 -6.87
N LEU A 447 19.95 -1.23 -7.53
CA LEU A 447 20.32 -2.54 -7.00
C LEU A 447 21.13 -2.44 -5.70
N ARG A 448 22.15 -1.58 -5.65
CA ARG A 448 22.95 -1.35 -4.42
C ARG A 448 22.14 -0.73 -3.28
N ALA A 449 21.19 0.15 -3.59
CA ALA A 449 20.27 0.71 -2.60
C ALA A 449 19.35 -0.38 -2.03
N ARG A 450 18.87 -1.30 -2.88
CA ARG A 450 18.00 -2.41 -2.48
C ARG A 450 18.68 -3.38 -1.51
N GLU A 451 19.97 -3.64 -1.67
CA GLU A 451 20.77 -4.43 -0.69
C GLU A 451 20.74 -3.83 0.72
N ARG A 452 20.48 -2.53 0.83
CA ARG A 452 20.38 -1.76 2.07
C ARG A 452 18.93 -1.43 2.44
N GLU A 453 17.99 -2.21 1.89
CA GLU A 453 16.54 -2.11 2.12
C GLU A 453 15.90 -0.79 1.64
N LEU A 454 16.58 -0.02 0.79
CA LEU A 454 16.04 1.17 0.14
C LEU A 454 15.59 0.83 -1.29
N TYR A 455 14.29 0.83 -1.51
CA TYR A 455 13.71 0.58 -2.83
C TYR A 455 13.52 1.90 -3.55
N LEU A 456 14.18 2.04 -4.70
CA LEU A 456 14.11 3.21 -5.58
C LEU A 456 13.61 2.78 -6.96
N ARG A 457 13.14 3.74 -7.77
CA ARG A 457 12.63 3.45 -9.11
C ARG A 457 13.57 4.01 -10.17
N ASN A 458 14.13 3.14 -11.01
CA ASN A 458 14.69 3.58 -12.29
C ASN A 458 13.55 4.16 -13.15
N ALA A 459 13.60 5.46 -13.43
CA ALA A 459 12.54 6.17 -14.14
C ALA A 459 12.46 5.74 -15.62
N GLY A 460 13.58 5.36 -16.23
CA GLY A 460 13.66 4.85 -17.60
C GLY A 460 12.87 3.56 -17.82
N ARG A 461 12.73 2.72 -16.79
CA ARG A 461 11.91 1.49 -16.87
C ARG A 461 10.42 1.80 -17.03
N THR A 462 9.95 2.95 -16.54
CA THR A 462 8.54 3.37 -16.65
C THR A 462 8.30 4.38 -17.75
N ALA A 463 9.34 5.12 -18.15
CA ALA A 463 9.30 6.09 -19.22
C ALA A 463 10.63 6.01 -20.00
N PRO A 464 10.70 5.16 -21.05
CA PRO A 464 11.94 4.84 -21.76
C PRO A 464 12.71 6.04 -22.30
N THR A 465 12.02 7.14 -22.61
CA THR A 465 12.62 8.41 -23.07
C THR A 465 13.56 9.07 -22.06
N LEU A 466 13.49 8.71 -20.78
CA LEU A 466 14.45 9.17 -19.77
C LEU A 466 15.77 8.38 -19.75
N GLY A 467 15.84 7.21 -20.41
CA GLY A 467 17.02 6.37 -20.37
C GLY A 467 17.39 5.86 -18.96
N ASN A 468 18.59 5.29 -18.82
CA ASN A 468 19.08 4.69 -17.57
C ASN A 468 19.77 5.69 -16.63
N GLU A 469 19.50 6.99 -16.77
CA GLU A 469 20.22 8.02 -16.01
C GLU A 469 19.38 8.61 -14.86
N TRP A 470 18.08 8.29 -14.78
CA TRP A 470 17.18 8.94 -13.84
C TRP A 470 16.58 7.98 -12.84
N ILE A 471 16.68 8.32 -11.55
CA ILE A 471 15.99 7.62 -10.47
C ILE A 471 14.88 8.52 -9.95
N ARG A 472 13.67 7.97 -9.83
CA ARG A 472 12.53 8.60 -9.15
C ARG A 472 12.48 8.13 -7.71
N ILE A 473 12.45 9.09 -6.78
CA ILE A 473 12.47 8.87 -5.33
C ILE A 473 11.26 9.54 -4.70
N ALA A 474 10.37 8.77 -4.08
CA ALA A 474 9.23 9.28 -3.34
C ALA A 474 9.67 10.04 -2.07
N VAL A 475 8.93 11.10 -1.74
CA VAL A 475 9.09 11.83 -0.48
C VAL A 475 8.69 10.95 0.69
N LYS A 476 9.45 11.02 1.80
CA LYS A 476 9.15 10.37 3.08
C LYS A 476 9.20 11.38 4.23
N ASP A 477 8.95 10.95 5.47
CA ASP A 477 9.19 11.81 6.64
C ASP A 477 10.69 12.17 6.78
N GLU A 478 11.00 13.15 7.62
CA GLU A 478 12.36 13.68 7.78
C GLU A 478 13.38 12.63 8.25
N ARG A 479 13.00 11.75 9.19
CA ARG A 479 13.88 10.70 9.71
C ARG A 479 14.16 9.65 8.62
N THR A 480 13.12 9.22 7.91
CA THR A 480 13.25 8.26 6.82
C THR A 480 14.09 8.84 5.68
N GLN A 481 13.89 10.10 5.30
CA GLN A 481 14.71 10.77 4.27
C GLN A 481 16.17 10.89 4.66
N ALA A 482 16.49 11.16 5.93
CA ALA A 482 17.89 11.16 6.39
C ALA A 482 18.56 9.79 6.18
N ARG A 483 17.86 8.69 6.50
CA ARG A 483 18.33 7.32 6.23
C ARG A 483 18.43 7.04 4.72
N MET A 484 17.45 7.50 3.93
CA MET A 484 17.48 7.37 2.47
C MET A 484 18.72 8.04 1.87
N LEU A 485 19.03 9.26 2.29
CA LEU A 485 20.19 10.02 1.81
C LEU A 485 21.51 9.31 2.15
N GLN A 486 21.63 8.76 3.36
CA GLN A 486 22.81 7.96 3.76
C GLN A 486 22.98 6.72 2.88
N ILE A 487 21.90 5.95 2.67
CA ILE A 487 21.92 4.75 1.83
C ILE A 487 22.21 5.11 0.38
N PHE A 488 21.58 6.18 -0.14
CA PHE A 488 21.79 6.65 -1.50
C PHE A 488 23.24 7.06 -1.73
N GLN A 489 23.84 7.83 -0.81
CA GLN A 489 25.26 8.21 -0.90
C GLN A 489 26.18 6.99 -0.92
N ALA A 490 25.90 5.97 -0.11
CA ALA A 490 26.66 4.72 -0.14
C ALA A 490 26.46 3.95 -1.45
N ALA A 491 25.26 4.02 -2.05
CA ALA A 491 24.94 3.38 -3.32
C ALA A 491 25.48 4.11 -4.54
N LEU A 492 25.92 5.38 -4.43
CA LEU A 492 26.62 6.09 -5.50
C LEU A 492 28.07 5.58 -5.70
N GLY A 493 28.67 5.01 -4.66
CA GLY A 493 29.98 4.37 -4.75
C GLY A 493 29.95 3.03 -5.50
N PRO A 494 31.12 2.50 -5.93
CA PRO A 494 31.24 1.21 -6.57
C PRO A 494 30.76 0.04 -5.68
#